data_AF-A0A921F8X0-F1
#
_entry.id   AF-A0A921F8X0-F1
#
_cell.length_a   1.000
_cell.length_b   1.000
_cell.length_c   1.000
_cell.angle_alpha   90.00
_cell.angle_beta   90.00
_cell.angle_gamma   90.00
#
_symmetry.space_group_name_H-M   'P 1'
#
loop_
_entity.id
_entity.type
_entity.pdbx_description
1 polymer ?
#
loop_
_entity_poly.entity_id
_entity_poly.type
_entity_poly.pdbx_seq_one_letter_code
_entity_poly.pdbx_strand_id
1 'polypeptide(L)'
;MVSAETTTSLAAKIHVDPKILSQEIKDFNFFAEKNRDYKYNRDPETLREFGQGPFYVIALVQIVLNTPDGPLRNSKAEVLDTNEQPIPHLYSAGEFGGICANDYQGGSNMAECLIFGRIAGENAAKEKSDTITSTSVTEAEQQKVDNKATLLKADNYAAEDFVTHDNQYIGRSTGGIGDEMGVRITVRSDSSL
;
A
#
# COMPACT_ATOMS: atom_id res chain seq x y z
N MET A 1 13.57 -20.95 0.67
CA MET A 1 13.78 -21.26 -0.75
C MET A 1 14.13 -22.73 -0.87
N VAL A 2 13.47 -23.46 -1.77
CA VAL A 2 13.64 -24.90 -1.99
C VAL A 2 14.06 -25.12 -3.44
N SER A 3 14.97 -26.06 -3.70
CA SER A 3 15.38 -26.41 -5.07
C SER A 3 15.43 -27.92 -5.29
N ALA A 4 15.32 -28.35 -6.55
CA ALA A 4 15.55 -29.73 -6.95
C ALA A 4 15.87 -29.84 -8.45
N GLU A 5 16.57 -30.91 -8.85
CA GLU A 5 16.96 -31.15 -10.25
C GLU A 5 15.77 -31.48 -11.17
N THR A 6 14.70 -32.04 -10.61
CA THR A 6 13.52 -32.46 -11.37
C THR A 6 12.24 -31.93 -10.76
N THR A 7 11.22 -31.71 -11.59
CA THR A 7 9.90 -31.25 -11.16
C THR A 7 9.23 -32.24 -10.19
N THR A 8 9.42 -33.55 -10.38
CA THR A 8 8.93 -34.58 -9.44
C THR A 8 9.56 -34.46 -8.05
N SER A 9 10.89 -34.32 -7.99
CA SER A 9 11.59 -34.19 -6.71
C SER A 9 11.29 -32.85 -6.02
N LEU A 10 11.09 -31.79 -6.80
CA LEU A 10 10.66 -30.49 -6.29
C LEU A 10 9.25 -30.58 -5.70
N ALA A 11 8.30 -31.18 -6.41
CA ALA A 11 6.91 -31.34 -5.97
C ALA A 11 6.81 -32.09 -4.63
N ALA A 12 7.61 -33.15 -4.46
CA ALA A 12 7.68 -33.88 -3.20
C ALA A 12 8.18 -33.01 -2.03
N LYS A 13 9.18 -32.15 -2.27
CA LYS A 13 9.73 -31.24 -1.25
C LYS A 13 8.76 -30.13 -0.84
N ILE A 14 7.89 -29.69 -1.74
CA ILE A 14 6.90 -28.62 -1.47
C ILE A 14 5.49 -29.17 -1.21
N HIS A 15 5.33 -30.49 -1.14
CA HIS A 15 4.09 -31.19 -0.85
C HIS A 15 2.93 -30.88 -1.83
N VAL A 16 3.22 -30.80 -3.14
CA VAL A 16 2.21 -30.66 -4.21
C VAL A 16 2.17 -31.89 -5.11
N ASP A 17 1.09 -32.04 -5.90
CA ASP A 17 0.98 -33.14 -6.87
C ASP A 17 2.06 -32.99 -7.98
N PRO A 18 2.96 -33.97 -8.14
CA PRO A 18 4.01 -33.91 -9.16
C PRO A 18 3.46 -33.86 -10.58
N LYS A 19 2.31 -34.50 -10.86
CA LYS A 19 1.72 -34.50 -12.20
C LYS A 19 1.21 -33.11 -12.57
N ILE A 20 0.57 -32.42 -11.62
CA ILE A 20 0.07 -31.06 -11.83
C ILE A 20 1.24 -30.11 -12.06
N LEU A 21 2.27 -30.13 -11.20
CA LEU A 21 3.43 -29.25 -11.37
C LEU A 21 4.16 -29.50 -12.71
N SER A 22 4.38 -30.77 -13.08
CA SER A 22 4.99 -31.10 -14.36
C SER A 22 4.14 -30.64 -15.55
N GLN A 23 2.81 -30.70 -15.45
CA GLN A 23 1.93 -30.27 -16.53
C GLN A 23 1.91 -28.74 -16.67
N GLU A 24 1.82 -27.99 -15.57
CA GLU A 24 1.86 -26.51 -15.60
C GLU A 24 3.17 -25.99 -16.22
N ILE A 25 4.31 -26.63 -15.91
CA ILE A 25 5.60 -26.27 -16.54
C ILE A 25 5.59 -26.55 -18.05
N LYS A 26 5.03 -27.69 -18.48
CA LYS A 26 4.90 -28.01 -19.91
C LYS A 26 4.00 -27.03 -20.65
N ASP A 27 2.86 -26.69 -20.06
CA ASP A 27 1.91 -25.75 -20.64
C ASP A 27 2.53 -24.35 -20.72
N PHE A 28 3.23 -23.90 -19.68
CA PHE A 28 3.95 -22.63 -19.69
C PHE A 28 5.05 -22.58 -20.75
N ASN A 29 5.82 -23.66 -20.91
CA ASN A 29 6.83 -23.77 -21.95
C ASN A 29 6.21 -23.71 -23.35
N PHE A 30 5.08 -24.39 -23.57
CA PHE A 30 4.32 -24.29 -24.81
C PHE A 30 3.82 -22.85 -25.07
N PHE A 31 3.35 -22.15 -24.04
CA PHE A 31 2.93 -20.74 -24.16
C PHE A 31 4.10 -19.83 -24.55
N ALA A 32 5.27 -20.05 -23.95
CA ALA A 32 6.49 -19.33 -24.30
C ALA A 32 6.91 -19.61 -25.75
N GLU A 33 6.89 -20.87 -26.19
CA GLU A 33 7.20 -21.27 -27.58
C GLU A 33 6.25 -20.61 -28.59
N LYS A 34 4.95 -20.53 -28.27
CA LYS A 34 3.94 -19.91 -29.14
C LYS A 34 3.86 -18.39 -29.00
N ASN A 35 4.68 -17.79 -28.13
CA ASN A 35 4.64 -16.36 -27.82
C ASN A 35 3.23 -15.88 -27.44
N ARG A 36 2.49 -16.71 -26.70
CA ARG A 36 1.11 -16.45 -26.30
C ARG A 36 0.75 -17.24 -25.03
N ASP A 37 0.42 -16.52 -23.96
CA ASP A 37 -0.21 -17.11 -22.78
C ASP A 37 -1.73 -17.20 -22.97
N TYR A 38 -2.20 -18.44 -23.12
CA TYR A 38 -3.62 -18.74 -23.33
C TYR A 38 -4.43 -18.78 -22.02
N LYS A 39 -3.77 -18.78 -20.86
CA LYS A 39 -4.40 -18.96 -19.54
C LYS A 39 -4.60 -17.64 -18.82
N TYR A 40 -3.57 -16.79 -18.78
CA TYR A 40 -3.60 -15.54 -18.01
C TYR A 40 -3.29 -14.30 -18.85
N ASN A 41 -3.15 -14.43 -20.18
CA ASN A 41 -2.92 -13.32 -21.08
C ASN A 41 -1.66 -12.48 -20.71
N ARG A 42 -0.66 -13.12 -20.10
CA ARG A 42 0.62 -12.50 -19.79
C ARG A 42 1.29 -11.97 -21.05
N ASP A 43 1.99 -10.85 -20.91
CA ASP A 43 2.77 -10.24 -21.99
C ASP A 43 3.78 -11.26 -22.58
N PRO A 44 3.70 -11.57 -23.88
CA PRO A 44 4.61 -12.52 -24.53
C PRO A 44 6.09 -12.20 -24.33
N GLU A 45 6.48 -10.93 -24.25
CA GLU A 45 7.89 -10.55 -24.04
C GLU A 45 8.45 -11.02 -22.70
N THR A 46 7.57 -11.26 -21.73
CA THR A 46 7.91 -11.71 -20.37
C THR A 46 7.87 -13.22 -20.20
N LEU A 47 7.47 -13.97 -21.23
CA LEU A 47 7.47 -15.44 -21.22
C LEU A 47 8.89 -15.95 -21.44
N ARG A 48 9.33 -16.86 -20.58
CA ARG A 48 10.66 -17.49 -20.63
C ARG A 48 10.50 -18.96 -20.32
N GLU A 49 10.82 -19.80 -21.29
CA GLU A 49 10.74 -21.24 -21.13
C GLU A 49 11.57 -21.72 -19.93
N PHE A 50 11.02 -22.65 -19.15
CA PHE A 50 11.80 -23.39 -18.17
C PHE A 50 12.71 -24.39 -18.88
N GLY A 51 14.02 -24.29 -18.62
CA GLY A 51 15.01 -25.25 -19.09
C GLY A 51 15.06 -26.53 -18.23
N GLN A 52 16.16 -27.26 -18.38
CA GLN A 52 16.49 -28.33 -17.44
C GLN A 52 16.89 -27.73 -16.08
N GLY A 53 16.73 -28.52 -15.03
CA GLY A 53 16.98 -28.08 -13.65
C GLY A 53 18.40 -27.55 -13.39
N PRO A 54 18.64 -27.03 -12.18
CA PRO A 54 17.74 -27.09 -11.01
C PRO A 54 16.58 -26.10 -11.07
N PHE A 55 15.41 -26.55 -10.59
CA PHE A 55 14.21 -25.74 -10.39
C PHE A 55 14.23 -25.13 -8.99
N TYR A 56 13.73 -23.90 -8.85
CA TYR A 56 13.69 -23.16 -7.59
C TYR A 56 12.26 -22.73 -7.25
N VAL A 57 11.92 -22.81 -5.96
CA VAL A 57 10.63 -22.35 -5.41
C VAL A 57 10.87 -21.48 -4.19
N ILE A 58 10.14 -20.38 -4.13
CA ILE A 58 10.05 -19.50 -2.98
C ILE A 58 8.57 -19.44 -2.59
N ALA A 59 8.27 -19.74 -1.33
CA ALA A 59 6.94 -19.52 -0.80
C ALA A 59 6.72 -18.01 -0.66
N LEU A 60 5.66 -17.49 -1.28
CA LEU A 60 5.26 -16.10 -1.21
C LEU A 60 3.97 -16.00 -0.40
N VAL A 61 3.93 -15.03 0.49
CA VAL A 61 2.73 -14.65 1.24
C VAL A 61 2.51 -13.15 1.07
N GLN A 62 1.26 -12.74 1.06
CA GLN A 62 0.93 -11.31 1.03
C GLN A 62 1.30 -10.68 2.37
N ILE A 63 1.91 -9.50 2.30
CA ILE A 63 2.25 -8.69 3.46
C ILE A 63 1.85 -7.24 3.18
N VAL A 64 1.58 -6.47 4.24
CA VAL A 64 1.42 -5.02 4.12
C VAL A 64 2.76 -4.44 3.67
N LEU A 65 2.79 -3.84 2.48
CA LEU A 65 4.00 -3.33 1.87
C LEU A 65 4.22 -1.84 2.17
N ASN A 66 3.17 -1.03 2.01
CA ASN A 66 3.26 0.42 2.00
C ASN A 66 1.91 1.06 2.42
N THR A 67 1.97 2.31 2.86
CA THR A 67 0.84 3.18 3.16
C THR A 67 1.04 4.48 2.38
N PRO A 68 0.60 4.58 1.11
CA PRO A 68 0.86 5.75 0.27
C PRO A 68 0.10 7.00 0.71
N ASP A 69 -0.88 6.84 1.60
CA ASP A 69 -1.72 7.91 2.11
C ASP A 69 -1.00 8.81 3.12
N GLY A 70 -1.59 9.96 3.39
CA GLY A 70 -1.09 10.94 4.32
C GLY A 70 -1.77 12.29 4.13
N PRO A 71 -1.22 13.37 4.71
CA PRO A 71 -1.80 14.69 4.54
C PRO A 71 -1.73 15.13 3.08
N LEU A 72 -2.78 15.81 2.61
CA LEU A 72 -2.81 16.40 1.28
C LEU A 72 -1.68 17.41 1.17
N ARG A 73 -0.94 17.39 0.06
CA ARG A 73 0.14 18.36 -0.22
C ARG A 73 0.05 18.87 -1.65
N ASN A 74 0.52 20.09 -1.86
CA ASN A 74 0.61 20.66 -3.21
C ASN A 74 1.95 20.33 -3.90
N SER A 75 2.13 20.81 -5.13
CA SER A 75 3.35 20.60 -5.93
C SER A 75 4.62 21.24 -5.35
N LYS A 76 4.50 22.10 -4.35
CA LYS A 76 5.62 22.69 -3.59
C LYS A 76 5.95 21.89 -2.32
N ALA A 77 5.32 20.72 -2.15
CA ALA A 77 5.43 19.87 -0.97
C ALA A 77 4.85 20.49 0.30
N GLU A 78 4.05 21.56 0.20
CA GLU A 78 3.39 22.19 1.35
C GLU A 78 2.17 21.37 1.75
N VAL A 79 2.05 21.05 3.03
CA VAL A 79 0.87 20.35 3.57
C VAL A 79 -0.31 21.31 3.60
N LEU A 80 -1.48 20.82 3.21
CA LEU A 80 -2.72 21.58 3.19
C LEU A 80 -3.57 21.28 4.43
N ASP A 81 -4.25 22.31 4.94
CA ASP A 81 -5.27 22.16 5.96
C ASP A 81 -6.60 21.64 5.39
N THR A 82 -7.62 21.54 6.24
CA THR A 82 -8.96 21.08 5.85
C THR A 82 -9.71 22.02 4.89
N ASN A 83 -9.23 23.25 4.70
CA ASN A 83 -9.73 24.22 3.73
C ASN A 83 -8.84 24.29 2.48
N GLU A 84 -7.99 23.27 2.28
CA GLU A 84 -7.00 23.18 1.19
C GLU A 84 -5.99 24.35 1.17
N GLN A 85 -5.80 25.04 2.30
CA GLN A 85 -4.82 26.13 2.42
C GLN A 85 -3.47 25.60 2.91
N PRO A 86 -2.33 26.04 2.34
CA PRO A 86 -1.02 25.65 2.83
C PRO A 86 -0.82 26.02 4.30
N ILE A 87 -0.45 25.03 5.12
CA ILE A 87 -0.05 25.25 6.50
C ILE A 87 1.36 25.86 6.50
N PRO A 88 1.56 27.08 7.03
CA PRO A 88 2.85 27.74 6.97
C PRO A 88 3.97 26.89 7.59
N HIS A 89 5.05 26.73 6.83
CA HIS A 89 6.27 26.02 7.24
C HIS A 89 6.12 24.50 7.42
N LEU A 90 4.96 23.91 7.10
CA LEU A 90 4.77 22.47 7.15
C LEU A 90 4.90 21.87 5.75
N TYR A 91 5.86 20.96 5.60
CA TYR A 91 6.15 20.27 4.35
C TYR A 91 6.10 18.76 4.53
N SER A 92 5.73 18.04 3.47
CA SER A 92 5.76 16.57 3.45
C SER A 92 6.53 16.05 2.23
N ALA A 93 7.21 14.92 2.40
CA ALA A 93 7.94 14.24 1.34
C ALA A 93 7.86 12.71 1.52
N GLY A 94 8.11 12.00 0.41
CA GLY A 94 8.06 10.55 0.39
C GLY A 94 6.65 10.01 0.61
N GLU A 95 6.57 8.94 1.40
CA GLU A 95 5.35 8.14 1.61
C GLU A 95 4.30 8.82 2.50
N PHE A 96 4.62 9.95 3.14
CA PHE A 96 3.66 10.69 3.97
C PHE A 96 2.72 11.57 3.12
N GLY A 97 1.83 10.93 2.34
CA GLY A 97 0.89 11.60 1.44
C GLY A 97 1.39 11.68 0.00
N GLY A 98 1.71 10.52 -0.58
CA GLY A 98 2.32 10.38 -1.91
C GLY A 98 1.36 10.63 -3.09
N ILE A 99 1.92 10.89 -4.28
CA ILE A 99 1.13 11.14 -5.50
C ILE A 99 0.35 9.92 -5.99
N CYS A 100 0.80 8.73 -5.62
CA CYS A 100 0.20 7.44 -5.98
C CYS A 100 -0.85 7.00 -4.95
N ALA A 101 -1.50 7.95 -4.25
CA ALA A 101 -2.62 7.67 -3.38
C ALA A 101 -3.67 6.85 -4.15
N ASN A 102 -4.15 5.77 -3.55
CA ASN A 102 -5.07 4.79 -4.13
C ASN A 102 -4.55 3.82 -5.21
N ASP A 103 -3.29 3.90 -5.65
CA ASP A 103 -2.74 2.91 -6.59
C ASP A 103 -1.21 2.81 -6.50
N TYR A 104 -0.70 1.76 -5.84
CA TYR A 104 0.74 1.59 -5.68
C TYR A 104 1.41 1.16 -6.99
N GLN A 105 2.24 2.05 -7.53
CA GLN A 105 3.08 1.77 -8.68
C GLN A 105 4.49 1.40 -8.21
N GLY A 106 4.93 0.18 -8.52
CA GLY A 106 6.25 -0.32 -8.11
C GLY A 106 7.38 0.64 -8.51
N GLY A 107 8.22 1.00 -7.54
CA GLY A 107 9.34 1.94 -7.72
C GLY A 107 9.00 3.43 -7.53
N SER A 108 7.71 3.81 -7.50
CA SER A 108 7.29 5.21 -7.30
C SER A 108 7.73 5.80 -5.95
N ASN A 109 7.71 5.02 -4.86
CA ASN A 109 8.14 5.50 -3.53
C ASN A 109 9.57 6.05 -3.53
N MET A 110 10.49 5.43 -4.27
CA MET A 110 11.86 5.92 -4.36
C MET A 110 11.92 7.27 -5.08
N ALA A 111 11.19 7.39 -6.19
CA ALA A 111 11.10 8.64 -6.92
C ALA A 111 10.47 9.74 -6.05
N GLU A 112 9.39 9.44 -5.32
CA GLU A 112 8.72 10.34 -4.38
C GLU A 112 9.67 10.86 -3.30
N CYS A 113 10.41 9.96 -2.65
CA CYS A 113 11.39 10.35 -1.64
C CYS A 113 12.46 11.30 -2.19
N LEU A 114 12.98 11.04 -3.39
CA LEU A 114 14.03 11.86 -3.98
C LEU A 114 13.50 13.22 -4.49
N ILE A 115 12.40 13.20 -5.23
CA ILE A 115 11.84 14.39 -5.88
C ILE A 115 11.20 15.30 -4.85
N PHE A 116 10.25 14.79 -4.05
CA PHE A 116 9.59 15.62 -3.04
C PHE A 116 10.50 15.90 -1.85
N GLY A 117 11.46 15.03 -1.52
CA GLY A 117 12.47 15.34 -0.51
C GLY A 117 13.29 16.57 -0.90
N ARG A 118 13.68 16.67 -2.18
CA ARG A 118 14.36 17.86 -2.72
C ARG A 118 13.46 19.08 -2.71
N ILE A 119 12.24 18.99 -3.23
CA ILE A 119 11.31 20.12 -3.31
C ILE A 119 10.98 20.65 -1.90
N ALA A 120 10.67 19.75 -0.96
CA ALA A 120 10.40 20.10 0.42
C ALA A 120 11.60 20.78 1.07
N GLY A 121 12.82 20.23 0.89
CA GLY A 121 14.04 20.82 1.41
C GLY A 121 14.34 22.21 0.84
N GLU A 122 14.25 22.39 -0.48
CA GLU A 122 14.47 23.67 -1.14
C GLU A 122 13.44 24.73 -0.71
N ASN A 123 12.17 24.36 -0.51
CA ASN A 123 11.14 25.31 -0.07
C ASN A 123 11.20 25.59 1.43
N ALA A 124 11.54 24.61 2.26
CA ALA A 124 11.72 24.79 3.69
C ALA A 124 12.93 25.69 4.01
N ALA A 125 13.99 25.64 3.19
CA ALA A 125 15.20 26.45 3.37
C ALA A 125 15.08 27.91 2.88
N LYS A 126 14.02 28.26 2.13
CA LYS A 126 13.80 29.65 1.70
C LYS A 126 13.50 30.53 2.89
N GLU A 127 14.10 31.72 2.90
CA GLU A 127 13.79 32.76 3.87
C GLU A 127 12.30 33.13 3.75
N LYS A 128 11.58 33.06 4.88
CA LYS A 128 10.15 33.38 4.93
C LYS A 128 9.95 34.65 5.76
N SER A 129 9.16 35.57 5.22
CA SER A 129 8.82 36.84 5.87
C SER A 129 7.68 36.74 6.88
N ASP A 130 7.07 35.57 7.00
CA ASP A 130 5.83 35.38 7.75
C ASP A 130 6.12 35.32 9.25
N THR A 131 5.36 36.09 10.04
CA THR A 131 5.47 36.06 11.50
C THR A 131 4.72 34.83 12.03
N ILE A 132 5.43 33.86 12.62
CA ILE A 132 4.80 32.70 13.25
C ILE A 132 3.96 33.19 14.44
N THR A 133 2.65 33.29 14.22
CA THR A 133 1.70 33.62 15.28
C THR A 133 1.31 32.32 15.95
N SER A 134 1.95 32.02 17.09
CA SER A 134 1.59 30.85 17.90
C SER A 134 0.17 31.05 18.43
N THR A 135 -0.79 30.34 17.84
CA THR A 135 -2.17 30.28 18.33
C THR A 135 -2.31 28.98 19.07
N SER A 136 -2.35 29.03 20.40
CA SER A 136 -2.66 27.86 21.22
C SER A 136 -4.13 27.49 20.97
N VAL A 137 -4.37 26.34 20.35
CA VAL A 137 -5.71 25.78 20.19
C VAL A 137 -6.14 25.25 21.56
N THR A 138 -7.08 25.91 22.22
CA THR A 138 -7.60 25.49 23.53
C THR A 138 -8.79 24.54 23.45
N GLU A 139 -9.46 24.44 22.29
CA GLU A 139 -10.66 23.60 22.12
C GLU A 139 -10.72 22.97 20.72
N ALA A 140 -11.24 21.74 20.65
CA ALA A 140 -11.38 20.99 19.40
C ALA A 140 -12.73 21.30 18.73
N GLU A 141 -12.72 21.91 17.54
CA GLU A 141 -13.92 22.03 16.69
C GLU A 141 -14.12 20.75 15.86
N GLN A 142 -15.25 20.08 16.05
CA GLN A 142 -15.67 18.93 15.26
C GLN A 142 -16.34 19.41 13.96
N GLN A 143 -15.65 19.29 12.82
CA GLN A 143 -16.29 19.42 11.51
C GLN A 143 -16.74 18.04 11.00
N LYS A 144 -18.01 17.94 10.61
CA LYS A 144 -18.58 16.77 9.93
C LYS A 144 -18.21 16.84 8.45
N VAL A 145 -17.38 15.91 7.98
CA VAL A 145 -17.08 15.72 6.56
C VAL A 145 -17.94 14.57 6.02
N ASP A 146 -18.72 14.82 4.98
CA ASP A 146 -19.68 13.88 4.41
C ASP A 146 -19.02 13.11 3.24
N ASN A 147 -18.41 11.96 3.54
CA ASN A 147 -17.66 11.15 2.56
C ASN A 147 -18.60 10.20 1.80
N LYS A 148 -19.20 10.66 0.70
CA LYS A 148 -19.94 9.78 -0.24
C LYS A 148 -19.04 9.32 -1.39
N ALA A 149 -18.26 8.26 -1.16
CA ALA A 149 -17.61 7.50 -2.23
C ALA A 149 -18.22 6.10 -2.32
N THR A 150 -18.84 5.79 -3.45
CA THR A 150 -19.48 4.51 -3.77
C THR A 150 -18.41 3.48 -4.16
N LEU A 151 -18.31 2.37 -3.41
CA LEU A 151 -17.30 1.32 -3.60
C LEU A 151 -17.86 0.06 -4.26
N LEU A 152 -17.05 -0.53 -5.14
CA LEU A 152 -17.16 -1.90 -5.63
C LEU A 152 -16.98 -2.84 -4.42
N LYS A 153 -18.01 -3.61 -4.06
CA LYS A 153 -17.98 -4.54 -2.92
C LYS A 153 -17.34 -5.87 -3.36
N ALA A 154 -16.44 -6.43 -2.53
CA ALA A 154 -15.99 -7.81 -2.67
C ALA A 154 -17.06 -8.78 -2.17
N ASP A 155 -17.20 -9.96 -2.81
CA ASP A 155 -18.28 -10.93 -2.59
C ASP A 155 -18.22 -11.68 -1.22
N ASN A 156 -17.21 -11.41 -0.39
CA ASN A 156 -16.95 -12.14 0.87
C ASN A 156 -17.07 -11.28 2.14
N TYR A 157 -17.80 -10.16 2.09
CA TYR A 157 -17.99 -9.29 3.25
C TYR A 157 -18.81 -9.98 4.36
N ALA A 158 -18.18 -10.24 5.52
CA ALA A 158 -18.85 -10.51 6.77
C ALA A 158 -18.62 -9.32 7.71
N ALA A 159 -19.68 -8.66 8.15
CA ALA A 159 -19.58 -7.61 9.15
C ALA A 159 -19.06 -8.22 10.46
N GLU A 160 -17.86 -7.84 10.89
CA GLU A 160 -17.31 -8.24 12.19
C GLU A 160 -17.78 -7.25 13.27
N ASP A 161 -18.50 -7.76 14.26
CA ASP A 161 -18.89 -7.02 15.46
C ASP A 161 -17.75 -7.04 16.48
N PHE A 162 -17.10 -5.88 16.66
CA PHE A 162 -16.06 -5.70 17.67
C PHE A 162 -16.66 -5.13 18.96
N VAL A 163 -16.61 -5.91 20.05
CA VAL A 163 -17.00 -5.45 21.38
C VAL A 163 -15.96 -4.46 21.92
N THR A 164 -16.41 -3.32 22.44
CA THR A 164 -15.58 -2.30 23.11
C THR A 164 -15.82 -2.24 24.61
N HIS A 165 -14.77 -1.95 25.37
CA HIS A 165 -14.84 -1.55 26.78
C HIS A 165 -14.91 -0.01 26.93
N ASP A 166 -15.15 0.50 28.16
CA ASP A 166 -15.39 1.92 28.45
C ASP A 166 -14.32 2.91 27.95
N ASN A 167 -13.09 2.44 27.73
CA ASN A 167 -11.97 3.24 27.21
C ASN A 167 -11.57 2.87 25.78
N GLN A 168 -12.42 2.11 25.08
CA GLN A 168 -12.17 1.64 23.73
C GLN A 168 -13.19 2.21 22.75
N TYR A 169 -12.70 2.65 21.60
CA TYR A 169 -13.50 3.28 20.55
C TYR A 169 -13.20 2.60 19.23
N ILE A 170 -14.21 2.36 18.41
CA ILE A 170 -14.04 1.85 17.04
C ILE A 170 -14.18 3.01 16.06
N GLY A 171 -13.13 3.27 15.29
CA GLY A 171 -13.21 4.03 14.05
C GLY A 171 -13.40 3.06 12.88
N ARG A 172 -14.35 3.34 11.98
CA ARG A 172 -14.51 2.61 10.72
C ARG A 172 -14.29 3.57 9.56
N SER A 173 -13.59 3.13 8.53
CA SER A 173 -13.42 3.89 7.30
C SER A 173 -13.51 2.97 6.09
N THR A 174 -14.25 3.43 5.09
CA THR A 174 -14.26 2.85 3.75
C THR A 174 -13.52 3.75 2.75
N GLY A 175 -12.82 4.78 3.22
CA GLY A 175 -12.18 5.78 2.35
C GLY A 175 -10.88 5.32 1.67
N GLY A 176 -10.40 4.11 1.94
CA GLY A 176 -9.17 3.55 1.36
C GLY A 176 -9.42 2.48 0.30
N ILE A 177 -8.34 1.93 -0.25
CA ILE A 177 -8.41 0.79 -1.18
C ILE A 177 -8.77 -0.48 -0.40
N GLY A 178 -9.84 -1.16 -0.78
CA GLY A 178 -10.24 -2.46 -0.22
C GLY A 178 -11.59 -2.41 0.52
N ASP A 179 -11.80 -3.39 1.39
CA ASP A 179 -12.99 -3.47 2.24
C ASP A 179 -12.90 -2.47 3.42
N GLU A 180 -13.97 -2.38 4.20
CA GLU A 180 -14.03 -1.52 5.39
C GLU A 180 -12.89 -1.82 6.38
N MET A 181 -12.11 -0.80 6.73
CA MET A 181 -11.13 -0.90 7.80
C MET A 181 -11.75 -0.47 9.13
N GLY A 182 -11.71 -1.37 10.13
CA GLY A 182 -12.02 -1.08 11.53
C GLY A 182 -10.76 -0.91 12.37
N VAL A 183 -10.66 0.20 13.10
CA VAL A 183 -9.56 0.48 14.05
C VAL A 183 -10.14 0.61 15.45
N ARG A 184 -9.61 -0.16 16.41
CA ARG A 184 -9.93 -0.01 17.83
C ARG A 184 -8.87 0.81 18.54
N ILE A 185 -9.25 1.99 19.02
CA ILE A 185 -8.41 2.88 19.83
C ILE A 185 -8.68 2.61 21.29
N THR A 186 -7.63 2.42 22.10
CA THR A 186 -7.72 2.34 23.57
C THR A 186 -7.13 3.61 24.17
N VAL A 187 -7.95 4.42 24.85
CA VAL A 187 -7.51 5.64 25.51
C VAL A 187 -7.06 5.29 26.93
N ARG A 188 -5.85 5.74 27.32
CA ARG A 188 -5.35 5.64 28.69
C ARG A 188 -5.57 6.99 29.39
N SER A 189 -6.06 6.96 30.62
CA SER A 189 -6.40 8.15 31.42
C SER A 189 -5.21 8.74 32.18
N ASP A 190 -3.96 8.44 31.80
CA ASP A 190 -2.80 8.99 32.52
C ASP A 190 -2.62 10.47 32.18
N SER A 191 -3.01 11.32 33.12
CA SER A 191 -2.78 12.76 33.14
C SER A 191 -1.46 13.14 33.81
N SER A 192 -0.43 12.30 33.71
CA SER A 192 0.93 12.62 34.19
C SER A 192 1.87 12.88 33.01
N LEU A 193 1.85 14.13 32.54
CA LEU A 193 2.96 14.81 31.87
C LEU A 193 3.53 15.86 32.82
#